data_AF-A0A453E2I7-F1
#
_entry.id   AF-A0A453E2I7-F1
#
_cell.length_a   1.000
_cell.length_b   1.000
_cell.length_c   1.000
_cell.angle_alpha   90.00
_cell.angle_beta   90.00
_cell.angle_gamma   90.00
#
_symmetry.space_group_name_H-M   'P 1'
#
loop_
_entity.id
_entity.type
_entity.pdbx_description
1 polymer ?
#
loop_
_entity_poly.entity_id
_entity_poly.type
_entity_poly.pdbx_seq_one_letter_code
_entity_poly.pdbx_strand_id
1 'polypeptide(L)' 'MNLFEVAHFVPEKSMYEQGFILLPHLATLGWGVGPGGEVLDTFSYFVSGVLHLISSVVFSLSFAKTGNVKFFVFSF' A
#
# COMPACT_ATOMS: atom_id res chain seq x y z
N MET A 1 -5.72 -2.12 3.93
CA MET A 1 -4.86 -3.31 4.09
C MET A 1 -3.39 -2.94 4.10
N ASN A 2 -2.90 -2.12 3.15
CA ASN A 2 -1.52 -1.65 3.12
C ASN A 2 -1.01 -1.03 4.46
N LEU A 3 -1.75 -0.07 5.03
CA LEU A 3 -1.42 0.53 6.34
C LEU A 3 -1.36 -0.47 7.51
N PHE A 4 -2.11 -1.57 7.42
CA PHE A 4 -2.08 -2.62 8.43
C PHE A 4 -0.78 -3.42 8.36
N GLU A 5 -0.32 -3.77 7.15
CA GLU A 5 0.97 -4.44 6.96
C GLU A 5 2.14 -3.53 7.38
N VAL A 6 2.08 -2.23 7.06
CA VAL A 6 3.09 -1.25 7.50
C VAL A 6 3.15 -1.14 9.03
N ALA A 7 2.01 -1.16 9.72
CA ALA A 7 1.96 -1.05 11.18
C ALA A 7 2.52 -2.27 11.92
N HIS A 8 2.49 -3.45 11.29
CA HIS A 8 2.99 -4.71 11.88
C HIS A 8 4.35 -5.11 11.32
N PHE A 9 4.97 -4.29 10.47
CA PHE A 9 6.25 -4.58 9.85
C PHE A 9 7.38 -4.55 10.89
N VAL A 10 8.06 -5.69 11.05
CA VAL A 10 9.26 -5.83 11.87
C VAL A 10 10.48 -5.93 10.95
N PRO A 11 11.39 -4.94 10.95
CA PRO A 11 12.55 -4.92 10.03
C PRO A 11 13.58 -6.02 10.33
N GLU A 12 13.58 -6.58 11.53
CA GLU A 12 14.50 -7.67 11.93
C GLU A 12 14.17 -9.01 11.28
N LYS A 13 12.99 -9.15 10.67
CA LYS A 13 12.52 -10.38 10.03
C LYS A 13 12.27 -10.16 8.56
N SER A 14 12.42 -11.21 7.76
CA SER A 14 12.11 -11.12 6.33
C SER A 14 10.61 -10.87 6.12
N MET A 15 10.23 -10.20 5.01
CA MET A 15 8.83 -9.94 4.70
C MET A 15 8.03 -11.23 4.45
N TYR A 16 8.68 -12.28 3.95
CA TYR A 16 8.04 -13.56 3.65
C TYR A 16 7.60 -14.32 4.91
N GLU A 17 8.31 -14.16 6.03
CA GLU A 17 7.98 -14.84 7.30
C GLU A 17 6.84 -14.15 8.07
N GLN A 18 6.53 -12.90 7.72
CA GLN A 18 5.53 -12.09 8.41
C GLN A 18 4.14 -12.18 7.75
N GLY A 19 4.01 -12.93 6.66
CA GLY A 19 2.74 -13.14 5.96
C GLY A 19 2.22 -11.90 5.23
N PHE A 20 3.09 -10.95 4.90
CA PHE A 20 2.72 -9.76 4.13
C PHE A 20 2.54 -10.12 2.67
N ILE A 21 1.49 -9.57 2.05
CA ILE A 21 1.25 -9.75 0.62
C ILE A 21 1.50 -8.44 -0.14
N LEU A 22 1.12 -7.28 0.40
CA LEU A 22 1.23 -6.01 -0.34
C LEU A 22 2.65 -5.43 -0.27
N LEU A 23 3.32 -5.53 0.89
CA LEU A 23 4.69 -5.03 1.05
C LEU A 23 5.69 -5.69 0.08
N PRO A 24 5.70 -7.03 -0.10
CA PRO A 24 6.53 -7.66 -1.14
C PRO A 24 6.22 -7.17 -2.56
N HIS A 25 4.95 -6.92 -2.89
CA HIS A 25 4.59 -6.39 -4.22
C HIS A 25 5.14 -4.97 -4.43
N LEU A 26 5.06 -4.10 -3.43
CA LEU A 26 5.68 -2.77 -3.49
C LEU A 26 7.21 -2.83 -3.54
N ALA A 27 7.82 -3.78 -2.81
CA ALA A 27 9.25 -4.05 -2.88
C ALA A 27 9.69 -4.52 -4.27
N THR A 28 8.91 -5.37 -4.96
CA THR A 28 9.23 -5.79 -6.35
C THR A 28 9.19 -4.63 -7.35
N LEU A 29 8.41 -3.58 -7.06
CA LEU A 29 8.37 -2.34 -7.84
C LEU A 29 9.56 -1.42 -7.53
N GLY A 30 10.45 -1.80 -6.61
CA GLY A 30 11.63 -1.03 -6.23
C GLY A 30 11.34 0.09 -5.23
N TRP A 31 10.17 0.12 -4.58
CA TRP A 31 9.85 1.13 -3.58
C TRP A 31 10.44 0.74 -2.24
N GLY A 32 11.22 1.62 -1.62
CA GLY A 32 11.73 1.41 -0.26
C GLY A 32 12.72 0.26 -0.09
N VAL A 33 13.23 -0.33 -1.19
CA VAL A 33 14.19 -1.44 -1.17
C VAL A 33 15.54 -1.07 -1.77
N GLY A 34 16.60 -1.59 -1.15
CA GLY A 34 17.99 -1.44 -1.58
C GLY A 34 18.52 -2.66 -2.35
N PRO A 35 19.81 -2.61 -2.75
CA PRO A 35 20.49 -3.75 -3.34
C PRO A 35 20.42 -4.96 -2.41
N GLY A 36 19.96 -6.12 -2.91
CA GLY A 36 19.79 -7.33 -2.10
C GLY A 36 18.42 -7.48 -1.43
N GLY A 37 17.48 -6.56 -1.65
CA GLY A 37 16.11 -6.66 -1.12
C GLY A 37 15.97 -6.21 0.33
N GLU A 38 16.98 -5.53 0.87
CA GLU A 38 16.89 -4.90 2.19
C GLU A 38 15.91 -3.72 2.16
N VAL A 39 15.08 -3.61 3.20
CA VAL A 39 14.13 -2.51 3.34
C VAL A 39 14.86 -1.30 3.89
N LEU A 40 15.11 -0.31 3.03
CA LEU A 40 15.82 0.91 3.40
C LEU A 40 14.87 1.96 4.01
N ASP A 41 13.63 2.01 3.53
CA ASP A 41 12.66 3.00 3.97
C ASP A 41 11.21 2.46 3.90
N THR A 42 10.48 2.61 5.00
CA THR A 42 9.06 2.25 5.11
C THR A 42 8.13 3.41 4.79
N PHE A 43 8.64 4.64 4.69
CA PHE A 43 7.82 5.83 4.40
C PHE A 43 7.15 5.74 3.03
N SER A 44 7.86 5.24 2.03
CA SER A 44 7.29 5.00 0.69
C SER A 44 6.05 4.09 0.73
N TYR A 45 6.04 3.07 1.58
CA TYR A 45 4.88 2.19 1.77
C TYR A 45 3.74 2.91 2.50
N PHE A 46 4.05 3.69 3.54
CA PHE A 46 3.07 4.48 4.27
C PHE A 46 2.33 5.48 3.38
N VAL A 47 3.06 6.23 2.55
CA VAL A 47 2.49 7.20 1.60
C VAL A 47 1.54 6.51 0.63
N SER A 48 1.91 5.32 0.13
CA SER A 48 1.04 4.53 -0.74
C SER A 48 -0.30 4.22 -0.06
N GLY A 49 -0.29 3.77 1.19
CA GLY A 49 -1.50 3.43 1.94
C GLY A 49 -2.39 4.64 2.22
N VAL A 50 -1.80 5.79 2.55
CA VAL A 50 -2.54 7.04 2.80
C VAL A 50 -3.17 7.58 1.52
N LEU A 51 -2.44 7.57 0.40
CA LEU A 51 -2.98 8.00 -0.91
C LEU A 51 -4.18 7.16 -1.33
N HIS A 52 -4.14 5.85 -1.13
CA HIS A 52 -5.28 4.97 -1.42
C HIS A 52 -6.48 5.25 -0.51
N LEU A 53 -6.26 5.54 0.77
CA LEU A 53 -7.33 5.88 1.71
C LEU A 53 -8.03 7.18 1.31
N ILE A 54 -7.26 8.25 1.07
CA ILE A 54 -7.81 9.56 0.66
C ILE A 54 -8.54 9.44 -0.68
N SER A 55 -7.97 8.74 -1.66
CA SER A 55 -8.60 8.53 -2.97
C SER A 55 -9.92 7.78 -2.85
N SER A 56 -10.00 6.79 -1.96
CA SER A 56 -11.24 6.05 -1.69
C SER A 56 -12.32 6.93 -1.04
N VAL A 57 -11.93 7.83 -0.13
CA VAL A 57 -12.86 8.80 0.49
C VAL A 57 -13.39 9.78 -0.54
N VAL A 58 -12.51 10.35 -1.37
CA VAL A 58 -12.92 11.29 -2.44
C VAL A 58 -13.82 10.59 -3.46
N PHE A 59 -13.47 9.36 -3.86
CA PHE A 59 -14.29 8.56 -4.76
C PHE A 59 -15.67 8.26 -4.16
N SER A 60 -15.72 7.79 -2.91
CA SER A 60 -16.97 7.51 -2.21
C SER A 60 -17.86 8.74 -2.08
N LEU A 61 -17.27 9.90 -1.75
CA LEU A 61 -18.01 11.16 -1.62
C LEU A 61 -18.55 11.65 -2.96
N SER A 62 -17.75 11.55 -4.02
CA SER A 62 -18.16 11.94 -5.37
C SER A 62 -19.23 10.99 -5.93
N PHE A 63 -19.15 9.70 -5.59
CA PHE A 63 -20.13 8.69 -5.96
C PHE A 63 -21.49 8.91 -5.29
N ALA A 64 -21.51 9.32 -4.01
CA ALA A 64 -22.74 9.66 -3.29
C ALA A 64 -23.58 10.76 -3.97
N LYS A 65 -22.97 11.55 -4.87
CA LYS A 65 -23.62 12.64 -5.59
C LYS A 65 -24.08 12.28 -7.02
N THR A 66 -23.59 11.18 -7.60
CA THR A 66 -23.64 11.00 -9.07
C THR A 66 -24.27 9.68 -9.55
N GLY A 67 -24.58 8.73 -8.66
CA GLY A 67 -25.43 7.55 -8.96
C GLY A 67 -24.94 6.60 -10.07
N ASN A 68 -23.72 6.76 -10.59
CA ASN A 68 -23.26 6.08 -11.79
C ASN A 68 -21.97 5.30 -11.51
N VAL A 69 -22.05 3.97 -11.62
CA VAL A 69 -21.02 3.00 -11.21
C VAL A 69 -19.94 2.91 -12.28
N LYS A 70 -19.00 3.85 -12.26
CA LYS A 70 -17.72 3.68 -12.97
C LYS A 70 -16.67 3.28 -11.95
N PHE A 71 -16.45 1.96 -11.85
CA PHE A 71 -15.35 1.37 -11.10
C PHE A 71 -14.02 1.92 -11.65
N PHE A 72 -13.40 2.84 -10.91
CA PHE A 72 -12.01 3.20 -11.15
C PHE A 72 -11.17 2.34 -10.21
N VAL A 73 -10.77 1.18 -10.71
CA VAL A 73 -9.88 0.26 -10.00
C VAL A 73 -8.46 0.85 -10.06
N PHE A 74 -8.07 1.60 -9.04
CA PHE A 74 -6.66 1.73 -8.67
C PHE A 74 -6.30 0.46 -7.89
N SER A 75 -6.05 -0.63 -8.62
CA SER A 75 -5.55 -1.88 -8.03
C SER A 75 -4.04 -1.80 -7.96
N PHE A 76 -3.51 -1.67 -6.75
CA PHE A 76 -2.38 -2.45 -6.21
C PHE A 76 -2.57 -2.56 -4.70
#